data_AF-A0A7V7THY9-F1
#
_entry.id   AF-A0A7V7THY9-F1
#
_cell.length_a   1.000
_cell.length_b   1.000
_cell.length_c   1.000
_cell.angle_alpha   90.00
_cell.angle_beta   90.00
_cell.angle_gamma   90.00
#
_symmetry.space_group_name_H-M   'P 1'
#
loop_
_entity.id
_entity.type
_entity.pdbx_description
1 polymer ?
#
loop_
_entity_poly.entity_id
_entity_poly.type
_entity_poly.pdbx_seq_one_letter_code
_entity_poly.pdbx_strand_id
1 'polypeptide(L)'
;MAKPFDAYSPAITATKKAIEDREAKLAELKEAEEISNSEERSSEFYYQFGRAQMAIELEIGDQKVAKKKLKKMNQLHKLISKVNEDYDFILDRCDALQNEIGLLKSVASLLSVKSIASNKSY
;
A
#
# COMPACT_ATOMS: atom_id res chain seq x y z
N MET A 1 6.70 11.63 -38.13
CA MET A 1 7.84 11.83 -37.21
C MET A 1 7.76 10.75 -36.13
N ALA A 2 8.76 9.89 -36.01
CA ALA A 2 8.83 8.88 -34.95
C ALA A 2 9.16 9.56 -33.61
N LYS A 3 8.54 9.12 -32.50
CA LYS A 3 8.90 9.61 -31.17
C LYS A 3 10.34 9.21 -30.86
N PRO A 4 11.16 10.08 -30.23
CA PRO A 4 12.49 9.69 -29.79
C PRO A 4 12.39 8.51 -28.81
N PHE A 5 13.25 7.51 -29.02
CA PHE A 5 13.31 6.33 -28.16
C PHE A 5 13.99 6.69 -26.84
N ASP A 6 13.25 6.62 -25.73
CA ASP A 6 13.80 6.79 -24.39
C ASP A 6 14.13 5.43 -23.77
N ALA A 7 15.42 5.08 -23.75
CA ALA A 7 15.93 3.85 -23.18
C ALA A 7 15.63 3.70 -21.67
N TYR A 8 15.35 4.80 -20.96
CA TYR A 8 15.09 4.79 -19.51
C TYR A 8 13.61 4.71 -19.15
N SER A 9 12.70 4.91 -20.10
CA SER A 9 11.25 4.90 -19.87
C SER A 9 10.73 3.61 -19.19
N PRO A 10 11.19 2.39 -19.56
CA PRO A 10 10.80 1.17 -18.84
C PRO A 10 11.26 1.16 -17.38
N ALA A 11 12.49 1.61 -17.11
CA ALA A 11 13.04 1.67 -15.75
C ALA A 11 12.29 2.68 -14.89
N ILE A 12 11.99 3.87 -15.43
CA ILE A 12 11.18 4.89 -14.75
C ILE A 12 9.81 4.34 -14.37
N THR A 13 9.15 3.64 -15.30
CA THR A 13 7.82 3.06 -15.07
C THR A 13 7.87 1.99 -13.98
N ALA A 14 8.86 1.10 -14.02
CA ALA A 14 9.05 0.08 -13.00
C ALA A 14 9.33 0.68 -11.61
N THR A 15 10.18 1.72 -11.53
CA THR A 15 10.48 2.41 -10.27
C THR A 15 9.25 3.11 -9.71
N LYS A 16 8.44 3.78 -10.54
CA LYS A 16 7.19 4.41 -10.09
C LYS A 16 6.21 3.41 -9.49
N LYS A 17 5.98 2.29 -10.19
CA LYS A 17 5.15 1.21 -9.67
C LYS A 17 5.68 0.66 -8.35
N ALA A 18 7.00 0.47 -8.24
CA ALA A 18 7.64 0.00 -7.02
C ALA A 18 7.48 0.97 -5.83
N ILE A 19 7.39 2.28 -6.08
CA ILE A 19 7.08 3.30 -5.07
C ILE A 19 5.62 3.16 -4.65
N GLU A 20 4.69 3.13 -5.59
CA GLU A 20 3.24 3.02 -5.33
C GLU A 20 2.92 1.75 -4.51
N ASP A 21 3.52 0.61 -4.87
CA ASP A 21 3.33 -0.67 -4.17
C ASP A 21 3.82 -0.59 -2.71
N ARG A 22 4.92 0.13 -2.45
CA ARG A 22 5.49 0.29 -1.09
C ARG A 22 4.73 1.30 -0.27
N GLU A 23 4.28 2.39 -0.87
CA GLU A 23 3.43 3.40 -0.22
C GLU A 23 2.09 2.77 0.20
N ALA A 24 1.49 1.94 -0.65
CA ALA A 24 0.29 1.18 -0.31
C ALA A 24 0.52 0.24 0.89
N LYS A 25 1.62 -0.51 0.89
CA LYS A 25 1.95 -1.42 1.99
C LYS A 25 2.22 -0.67 3.31
N LEU A 26 2.90 0.47 3.24
CA LEU A 26 3.14 1.32 4.41
C LEU A 26 1.84 1.87 4.98
N ALA A 27 0.90 2.29 4.11
CA ALA A 27 -0.41 2.77 4.53
C ALA A 27 -1.21 1.67 5.25
N GLU A 28 -1.22 0.43 4.72
CA GLU A 28 -1.91 -0.70 5.37
C GLU A 28 -1.34 -1.02 6.76
N LEU A 29 -0.01 -0.93 6.94
CA LEU A 29 0.63 -1.16 8.24
C LEU A 29 0.30 -0.05 9.24
N LYS A 30 0.31 1.21 8.81
CA LYS A 30 -0.07 2.35 9.65
C LYS A 30 -1.54 2.29 10.04
N GLU A 31 -2.43 1.92 9.12
CA GLU A 31 -3.85 1.74 9.43
C GLU A 31 -4.04 0.64 10.50
N ALA A 32 -3.34 -0.49 10.37
CA ALA A 32 -3.40 -1.56 11.36
C ALA A 32 -2.88 -1.11 12.73
N GLU A 33 -1.79 -0.36 12.76
CA GLU A 33 -1.23 0.25 13.96
C GLU A 33 -2.21 1.20 14.63
N GLU A 34 -2.80 2.12 13.86
CA GLU A 34 -3.76 3.10 14.35
C GLU A 34 -5.03 2.43 14.91
N ILE A 35 -5.49 1.34 14.29
CA ILE A 35 -6.63 0.57 14.78
C ILE A 35 -6.27 -0.19 16.06
N SER A 36 -5.08 -0.81 16.12
CA SER A 36 -4.60 -1.53 17.30
C SER A 36 -4.47 -0.60 18.51
N ASN A 37 -3.90 0.60 18.32
CA ASN A 37 -3.61 1.54 19.40
C ASN A 37 -4.81 2.38 19.87
N SER A 38 -5.92 2.38 19.13
CA SER A 38 -7.12 3.16 19.46
C SER A 38 -8.32 2.26 19.74
N GLU A 39 -8.80 2.27 20.99
CA GLU A 39 -9.98 1.50 21.39
C GLU A 39 -11.23 1.85 20.57
N GLU A 40 -11.43 3.14 20.27
CA GLU A 40 -12.52 3.63 19.42
C GLU A 40 -12.43 3.04 18.01
N ARG A 41 -11.25 3.13 17.37
CA ARG A 41 -11.05 2.63 16.01
C ARG A 41 -11.10 1.10 15.94
N SER A 42 -10.57 0.42 16.96
CA SER A 42 -10.68 -1.03 17.12
C SER A 42 -12.13 -1.46 17.19
N SER A 43 -12.92 -0.81 18.06
CA SER A 43 -14.35 -1.11 18.23
C SER A 43 -15.14 -0.90 16.94
N GLU A 44 -14.94 0.24 16.26
CA GLU A 44 -15.60 0.52 14.98
C GLU A 44 -15.17 -0.48 13.89
N PHE A 45 -13.88 -0.84 13.84
CA PHE A 45 -13.38 -1.84 12.91
C PHE A 45 -14.08 -3.18 13.10
N TYR A 46 -14.14 -3.70 14.33
CA TYR A 46 -14.77 -5.00 14.61
C TYR A 46 -16.29 -4.96 14.42
N TYR A 47 -16.93 -3.84 14.72
CA TYR A 47 -18.34 -3.63 14.41
C TYR A 47 -18.61 -3.75 12.89
N GLN A 48 -17.85 -3.02 12.07
CA GLN A 48 -17.97 -3.08 10.62
C GLN A 48 -17.60 -4.45 10.05
N PHE A 49 -16.66 -5.15 10.70
CA PHE A 49 -16.22 -6.49 10.31
C PHE A 49 -17.36 -7.49 10.47
N GLY A 50 -17.98 -7.52 11.65
CA GLY A 50 -19.15 -8.36 11.91
C GLY A 50 -20.31 -8.03 10.97
N ARG A 51 -20.57 -6.74 10.69
CA ARG A 51 -21.59 -6.35 9.71
C ARG A 51 -21.31 -6.86 8.29
N ALA A 52 -20.05 -6.85 7.86
CA ALA A 52 -19.67 -7.37 6.55
C ALA A 52 -19.84 -8.89 6.47
N GLN A 53 -19.55 -9.62 7.55
CA GLN A 53 -19.81 -11.06 7.65
C GLN A 53 -21.32 -11.34 7.58
N MET A 54 -22.11 -10.69 8.43
CA MET A 54 -23.56 -10.86 8.47
C MET A 54 -24.24 -10.52 7.14
N ALA A 55 -23.78 -9.49 6.42
CA ALA A 55 -24.34 -9.13 5.12
C ALA A 55 -24.13 -10.24 4.07
N ILE A 56 -23.06 -11.03 4.19
CA ILE A 56 -22.81 -12.18 3.31
C ILE A 56 -23.64 -13.38 3.77
N GLU A 57 -23.65 -13.67 5.06
CA GLU A 57 -24.38 -14.82 5.63
C GLU A 57 -25.90 -14.72 5.42
N LEU A 58 -26.46 -13.52 5.53
CA LEU A 58 -27.88 -13.25 5.33
C LEU A 58 -28.23 -12.83 3.89
N GLU A 59 -27.26 -12.85 2.98
CA GLU A 59 -27.42 -12.43 1.59
C GLU A 59 -27.98 -10.99 1.42
N ILE A 60 -27.66 -10.09 2.35
CA ILE A 60 -28.16 -8.72 2.35
C ILE A 60 -27.33 -7.83 1.41
N GLY A 61 -28.00 -7.18 0.46
CA GLY A 61 -27.41 -6.20 -0.44
C GLY A 61 -26.48 -6.81 -1.49
N ASP A 62 -25.55 -6.00 -2.03
CA ASP A 62 -24.63 -6.46 -3.06
C ASP A 62 -23.55 -7.38 -2.49
N GLN A 63 -23.69 -8.67 -2.79
CA GLN A 63 -22.79 -9.73 -2.35
C GLN A 63 -21.36 -9.59 -2.87
N LYS A 64 -21.17 -9.03 -4.08
CA LYS A 64 -19.83 -8.82 -4.64
C LYS A 64 -19.11 -7.71 -3.87
N VAL A 65 -19.84 -6.64 -3.54
CA VAL A 65 -19.32 -5.54 -2.72
C VAL A 65 -19.02 -6.01 -1.31
N ALA A 66 -19.95 -6.74 -0.68
CA ALA A 66 -19.77 -7.27 0.67
C ALA A 66 -18.56 -8.21 0.75
N LYS A 67 -18.42 -9.17 -0.18
CA LYS A 67 -17.25 -10.07 -0.25
C LYS A 67 -15.93 -9.32 -0.45
N LYS A 68 -15.93 -8.27 -1.28
CA LYS A 68 -14.73 -7.42 -1.47
C LYS A 68 -14.38 -6.65 -0.20
N LYS A 69 -15.37 -6.10 0.51
CA LYS A 69 -15.19 -5.42 1.80
C LYS A 69 -14.63 -6.41 2.84
N LEU A 70 -15.28 -7.56 3.02
CA LEU A 70 -14.84 -8.57 3.98
C LEU A 70 -13.42 -9.08 3.69
N LYS A 71 -13.05 -9.27 2.41
CA LYS A 71 -11.68 -9.64 2.04
C LYS A 71 -10.66 -8.62 2.51
N LYS A 72 -10.90 -7.32 2.30
CA LYS A 72 -10.01 -6.25 2.77
C LYS A 72 -9.92 -6.23 4.28
N MET A 73 -11.05 -6.30 4.97
CA MET A 73 -11.07 -6.26 6.43
C MET A 73 -10.39 -7.49 7.05
N ASN A 74 -10.48 -8.67 6.42
CA ASN A 74 -9.72 -9.84 6.84
C ASN A 74 -8.20 -9.65 6.70
N GLN A 75 -7.75 -8.97 5.64
CA GLN A 75 -6.32 -8.65 5.49
C GLN A 75 -5.87 -7.71 6.61
N LEU A 76 -6.67 -6.68 6.90
CA LEU A 76 -6.38 -5.70 7.96
C LEU A 76 -6.44 -6.34 9.36
N HIS A 77 -7.41 -7.20 9.64
CA HIS A 77 -7.51 -7.95 10.90
C HIS A 77 -6.24 -8.77 11.16
N LYS A 78 -5.71 -9.46 10.14
CA LYS A 78 -4.44 -10.19 10.26
C LYS A 78 -3.26 -9.29 10.58
N LEU A 79 -3.24 -8.06 10.06
CA LEU A 79 -2.19 -7.09 10.38
C LEU A 79 -2.36 -6.58 11.81
N ILE A 80 -3.58 -6.23 12.24
CA ILE A 80 -3.88 -5.80 13.61
C ILE A 80 -3.45 -6.88 14.62
N SER A 81 -3.76 -8.16 14.35
CA SER A 81 -3.29 -9.27 15.20
C SER A 81 -1.77 -9.32 15.30
N LYS A 82 -1.06 -9.13 14.19
CA LYS A 82 0.41 -9.09 14.19
C LYS A 82 0.97 -7.88 14.93
N VAL A 83 0.34 -6.71 14.81
CA VAL A 83 0.70 -5.51 15.57
C VAL A 83 0.59 -5.78 17.07
N ASN A 84 -0.48 -6.46 17.50
CA ASN A 84 -0.66 -6.83 18.91
C ASN A 84 0.33 -7.89 19.40
N GLU A 85 0.84 -8.74 18.51
CA GLU A 85 1.81 -9.79 18.84
C GLU A 85 3.26 -9.28 18.87
N ASP A 86 3.64 -8.41 17.92
CA ASP A 86 5.02 -7.96 17.71
C ASP A 86 5.04 -6.51 17.19
N TYR A 87 4.70 -5.58 18.08
CA TYR A 87 4.55 -4.15 17.76
C TYR A 87 5.86 -3.52 17.25
N ASP A 88 6.97 -3.81 17.92
CA ASP A 88 8.29 -3.28 17.57
C ASP A 88 8.72 -3.73 16.17
N PHE A 89 8.45 -5.00 15.81
CA PHE A 89 8.70 -5.49 14.45
C PHE A 89 7.91 -4.72 13.38
N ILE A 90 6.67 -4.31 13.68
CA ILE A 90 5.86 -3.53 12.73
C ILE A 90 6.43 -2.11 12.57
N LEU A 91 6.86 -1.46 13.66
CA LEU A 91 7.51 -0.16 13.60
C LEU A 91 8.79 -0.23 12.75
N ASP A 92 9.66 -1.20 13.02
CA ASP A 92 10.88 -1.44 12.23
C ASP A 92 10.57 -1.64 10.75
N ARG A 93 9.47 -2.36 10.45
CA ARG A 93 9.04 -2.59 9.06
C ARG A 93 8.53 -1.31 8.40
N CYS A 94 7.81 -0.46 9.13
CA CYS A 94 7.36 0.84 8.65
C CYS A 94 8.55 1.74 8.31
N ASP A 95 9.56 1.80 9.18
CA ASP A 95 10.77 2.59 8.97
C ASP A 95 11.59 2.08 7.78
N ALA A 96 11.75 0.75 7.67
CA ALA A 96 12.39 0.14 6.51
C ALA A 96 11.69 0.51 5.18
N LEU A 97 10.35 0.45 5.14
CA LEU A 97 9.58 0.83 3.96
C LEU A 97 9.73 2.32 3.62
N GLN A 98 9.73 3.21 4.61
CA GLN A 98 9.95 4.64 4.39
C GLN A 98 11.33 4.90 3.76
N ASN A 99 12.37 4.23 4.28
CA ASN A 99 13.72 4.32 3.73
C ASN A 99 13.78 3.79 2.28
N GLU A 100 13.17 2.62 2.00
CA GLU A 100 13.08 2.06 0.65
C GLU A 100 12.38 3.02 -0.33
N ILE A 101 11.27 3.65 0.08
CA ILE A 101 10.55 4.65 -0.73
C ILE A 101 11.44 5.85 -1.03
N GLY A 102 12.16 6.37 -0.03
CA GLY A 102 13.10 7.49 -0.21
C GLY A 102 14.20 7.19 -1.23
N LEU A 103 14.78 5.99 -1.16
CA LEU A 103 15.77 5.52 -2.13
C LEU A 103 15.18 5.42 -3.54
N LEU A 104 13.99 4.84 -3.69
CA LEU A 104 13.35 4.71 -5.00
C LEU A 104 12.99 6.07 -5.62
N LYS A 105 12.55 7.04 -4.81
CA LYS A 105 12.31 8.43 -5.26
C LYS A 105 13.59 9.09 -5.77
N SER A 106 14.72 8.83 -5.10
CA SER A 106 16.03 9.28 -5.54
C SER A 106 16.44 8.64 -6.87
N VAL A 107 16.24 7.32 -7.01
CA VAL A 107 16.51 6.58 -8.26
C VAL A 107 15.64 7.10 -9.42
N ALA A 108 14.34 7.31 -9.19
CA ALA A 108 13.42 7.83 -10.20
C ALA A 108 13.86 9.21 -10.71
N SER A 109 14.36 10.06 -9.80
CA SER A 109 14.89 11.38 -10.15
C SER A 109 16.14 11.28 -11.02
N LEU A 110 17.09 10.41 -10.67
CA LEU A 110 18.30 10.17 -11.45
C LEU A 110 18.00 9.64 -12.86
N LEU A 111 17.08 8.68 -12.97
CA LEU A 111 16.65 8.13 -14.27
C LEU A 111 16.00 9.20 -15.15
N SER A 112 15.19 10.08 -14.55
CA SER A 112 14.55 11.18 -15.27
C SER A 112 15.59 12.19 -15.81
N VAL A 113 16.59 12.53 -15.00
CA VAL A 113 17.70 13.39 -15.45
C VAL A 113 18.48 12.74 -16.60
N LYS A 114 18.78 11.43 -16.50
CA LYS A 114 19.47 10.68 -17.56
C LYS A 114 18.66 10.64 -18.86
N SER A 115 17.36 10.38 -18.78
CA SER A 115 16.44 10.44 -19.93
C SER A 115 16.49 11.80 -20.64
N ILE A 116 16.42 12.90 -19.88
CA ILE A 116 16.48 14.26 -20.45
C ILE A 116 17.84 14.51 -21.12
N ALA A 117 18.94 14.10 -20.49
CA ALA A 117 20.27 14.28 -21.04
C ALA A 117 20.47 13.50 -22.34
N SER A 118 19.98 12.25 -22.41
CA SER A 118 20.03 11.44 -23.63
C SER A 118 19.19 12.01 -24.76
N ASN A 119 18.04 12.62 -24.46
CA ASN A 119 17.18 13.24 -25.46
C ASN A 119 17.69 14.59 -26.00
N LYS A 120 18.65 15.25 -25.32
CA LYS A 120 19.27 16.52 -25.77
C LYS A 120 20.53 16.33 -26.62
N SER A 121 21.08 15.12 -26.67
CA SER A 121 22.34 14.81 -27.38
C SER A 121 22.14 14.30 -28.81
N TYR A 122 20.93 14.43 -29.36
CA TYR A 122 20.55 14.05 -30.74
C TYR A 122 19.97 15.23 -31.51
#